data_AF-A0A9X3CVY0-F1
#
_entry.id   AF-A0A9X3CVY0-F1
#
_cell.length_a   1.000
_cell.length_b   1.000
_cell.length_c   1.000
_cell.angle_alpha   90.00
_cell.angle_beta   90.00
_cell.angle_gamma   90.00
#
_symmetry.space_group_name_H-M   'P 1'
#
loop_
_entity.id
_entity.type
_entity.pdbx_description
1 polymer ?
#
loop_
_entity_poly.entity_id
_entity_poly.type
_entity_poly.pdbx_seq_one_letter_code
_entity_poly.pdbx_strand_id
1 'polypeptide(L)'
;FMTVNDHLLTLRTGYHTRRNTIVVPWMLMLTILTLYFLYDSSHKYDFESQKARAERMIESYKEDKARYINRLSDAQKEGDKKKEDIYRRGIALADNSIKGFSIYFEQDG
;
A
#
# COMPACT_ATOMS: atom_id res chain seq x y z
N PHE A 1 -15.36 -68.41 -6.83
CA PHE A 1 -15.83 -67.04 -7.04
C PHE A 1 -15.42 -66.20 -5.83
N MET A 2 -14.51 -65.24 -6.02
CA MET A 2 -14.08 -64.32 -4.94
C MET A 2 -15.25 -63.39 -4.62
N THR A 3 -15.83 -63.52 -3.42
CA THR A 3 -16.78 -62.57 -2.85
C THR A 3 -15.99 -61.32 -2.46
N VAL A 4 -15.88 -60.37 -3.38
CA VAL A 4 -15.43 -59.02 -3.04
C VAL A 4 -16.54 -58.42 -2.20
N ASN A 5 -16.25 -58.22 -0.92
CA ASN A 5 -17.19 -57.74 0.09
C ASN A 5 -17.85 -56.43 -0.38
N ASP A 6 -19.12 -56.49 -0.79
CA ASP A 6 -19.86 -55.37 -1.40
C ASP A 6 -19.81 -54.11 -0.54
N HIS A 7 -19.71 -54.28 0.78
CA HIS A 7 -19.60 -53.19 1.74
C HIS A 7 -18.34 -52.32 1.55
N LEU A 8 -17.22 -52.92 1.14
CA LEU A 8 -15.96 -52.25 0.82
C LEU A 8 -16.07 -51.46 -0.49
N LEU A 9 -16.81 -51.99 -1.47
CA LEU A 9 -17.10 -51.28 -2.71
C LEU A 9 -18.02 -50.08 -2.45
N THR A 10 -19.07 -50.23 -1.64
CA THR A 10 -20.02 -49.14 -1.34
C THR A 10 -19.38 -48.01 -0.52
N LEU A 11 -18.49 -48.34 0.43
CA LEU A 11 -17.72 -47.34 1.19
C LEU A 11 -16.76 -46.56 0.29
N ARG A 12 -16.07 -47.26 -0.62
CA ARG A 12 -15.16 -46.64 -1.58
C ARG A 12 -15.91 -45.75 -2.58
N THR A 13 -17.01 -46.22 -3.15
CA THR A 13 -17.82 -45.42 -4.11
C THR A 13 -18.49 -44.24 -3.43
N GLY A 14 -19.08 -44.42 -2.25
CA GLY A 14 -19.69 -43.33 -1.48
C GLY A 14 -18.68 -42.24 -1.08
N TYR A 15 -17.45 -42.63 -0.69
CA TYR A 15 -16.38 -41.68 -0.42
C TYR A 15 -15.95 -40.90 -1.67
N HIS A 16 -15.76 -41.59 -2.81
CA HIS A 16 -15.40 -40.92 -4.06
C HIS A 16 -16.49 -39.98 -4.57
N THR A 17 -17.77 -40.35 -4.42
CA THR A 17 -18.90 -39.48 -4.78
C THR A 17 -18.96 -38.27 -3.86
N ARG A 18 -18.83 -38.42 -2.54
CA ARG A 18 -18.83 -37.28 -1.61
C ARG A 18 -17.66 -36.33 -1.87
N ARG A 19 -16.47 -36.87 -2.15
CA ARG A 19 -15.30 -36.06 -2.51
C ARG A 19 -15.52 -35.28 -3.80
N ASN A 20 -16.03 -35.93 -4.84
CA ASN A 20 -16.18 -35.29 -6.15
C ASN A 20 -17.38 -34.35 -6.24
N THR A 21 -18.46 -34.58 -5.47
CA THR A 21 -19.67 -33.75 -5.49
C THR A 21 -19.61 -32.58 -4.52
N ILE A 22 -18.89 -32.72 -3.40
CA ILE A 22 -18.85 -31.68 -2.34
C ILE A 22 -17.44 -31.11 -2.22
N VAL A 23 -16.45 -31.95 -1.94
CA VAL A 23 -15.11 -31.47 -1.56
C VAL A 23 -14.39 -30.79 -2.74
N VAL A 24 -14.42 -31.38 -3.93
CA VAL A 24 -13.75 -30.85 -5.12
C VAL A 24 -14.31 -29.50 -5.56
N PRO A 25 -15.64 -29.32 -5.72
CA PRO A 25 -16.21 -28.00 -6.05
C PRO A 25 -15.90 -26.92 -5.01
N TRP A 26 -15.94 -27.27 -3.72
CA TRP A 26 -15.60 -26.33 -2.65
C TRP A 26 -14.13 -25.91 -2.69
N MET A 27 -13.21 -26.85 -2.89
CA MET A 27 -11.79 -26.51 -3.07
C MET A 27 -11.58 -25.61 -4.28
N LEU A 28 -12.25 -25.87 -5.40
CA LEU A 28 -12.16 -25.04 -6.60
C LEU A 28 -12.67 -23.61 -6.35
N MET A 29 -13.83 -23.47 -5.72
CA MET A 29 -14.40 -22.16 -5.37
C MET A 29 -13.46 -21.37 -4.46
N LEU A 30 -12.87 -22.01 -3.44
CA LEU A 30 -11.92 -21.37 -2.55
C LEU A 30 -10.64 -20.97 -3.29
N THR A 31 -10.11 -21.82 -4.17
CA THR A 31 -8.93 -21.45 -4.98
C THR A 31 -9.20 -20.26 -5.90
N ILE A 32 -10.35 -20.23 -6.59
CA ILE A 32 -10.75 -19.11 -7.44
C ILE A 32 -10.91 -17.83 -6.63
N LEU A 33 -11.54 -17.92 -5.45
CA LEU A 33 -11.70 -16.78 -4.54
C LEU A 33 -10.34 -16.25 -4.07
N THR A 34 -9.41 -17.13 -3.68
CA THR A 34 -8.06 -16.71 -3.28
C THR A 34 -7.30 -16.05 -4.42
N LEU A 35 -7.39 -16.59 -5.65
CA LEU A 35 -6.80 -16.01 -6.85
C LEU A 35 -7.40 -14.64 -7.16
N TYR A 36 -8.72 -14.48 -7.02
CA TYR A 36 -9.41 -13.21 -7.21
C TYR A 36 -8.93 -12.15 -6.19
N PHE A 37 -8.84 -12.51 -4.91
CA PHE A 37 -8.30 -11.61 -3.88
C PHE A 37 -6.83 -11.24 -4.13
N LEU A 38 -6.00 -12.20 -4.53
CA LEU A 38 -4.60 -11.95 -4.89
C LEU A 38 -4.49 -11.01 -6.09
N TYR A 39 -5.32 -11.21 -7.12
CA TYR A 39 -5.35 -10.38 -8.31
C TYR A 39 -5.85 -8.95 -8.05
N ASP A 40 -6.93 -8.78 -7.28
CA ASP A 40 -7.43 -7.44 -6.89
C ASP A 40 -6.45 -6.73 -5.93
N SER A 41 -5.81 -7.49 -5.03
CA SER A 41 -4.75 -7.00 -4.14
C SER A 41 -3.54 -6.50 -4.92
N SER A 42 -3.08 -7.24 -5.94
CA SER A 42 -1.87 -6.88 -6.70
C SER A 42 -2.06 -5.60 -7.53
N HIS A 43 -3.30 -5.28 -7.93
CA HIS A 43 -3.59 -4.09 -8.74
C HIS A 43 -3.60 -2.77 -7.95
N LYS A 44 -3.58 -2.81 -6.62
CA LYS A 44 -3.72 -1.60 -5.78
C LYS A 44 -2.40 -1.04 -5.24
N TYR A 45 -1.28 -1.76 -5.39
CA TYR A 45 0.01 -1.33 -4.86
C TYR A 45 0.99 -0.89 -5.96
N ASP A 46 0.68 0.22 -6.63
CA ASP A 46 1.61 0.85 -7.57
C ASP A 46 2.61 1.74 -6.81
N PHE A 47 3.64 1.10 -6.29
CA PHE A 47 4.71 1.76 -5.54
C PHE A 47 5.43 2.84 -6.37
N GLU A 48 5.60 2.61 -7.66
CA GLU A 48 6.24 3.56 -8.59
C GLU A 48 5.39 4.82 -8.78
N SER A 49 4.06 4.70 -8.85
CA SER A 49 3.18 5.86 -8.86
C SER A 49 3.27 6.69 -7.56
N GLN A 50 3.46 6.03 -6.41
CA GLN A 50 3.61 6.70 -5.13
C GLN A 50 4.97 7.39 -5.01
N LYS A 51 6.05 6.80 -5.53
CA LYS A 51 7.36 7.46 -5.67
C LYS A 51 7.27 8.71 -6.53
N ALA A 52 6.68 8.61 -7.73
CA ALA A 52 6.50 9.75 -8.62
C ALA A 52 5.65 10.86 -7.99
N ARG A 53 4.63 10.48 -7.19
CA ARG A 53 3.85 11.45 -6.40
C ARG A 53 4.69 12.08 -5.31
N ALA A 54 5.45 11.30 -4.55
CA ALA A 54 6.32 11.78 -3.48
C ALA A 54 7.38 12.76 -4.02
N GLU A 55 7.97 12.48 -5.18
CA GLU A 55 8.93 13.37 -5.84
C GLU A 55 8.34 14.75 -6.11
N ARG A 56 7.16 14.81 -6.75
CA ARG A 56 6.44 16.07 -7.01
C ARG A 56 6.10 16.83 -5.73
N MET A 57 5.70 16.11 -4.68
CA MET A 57 5.41 16.73 -3.38
C MET A 57 6.69 17.31 -2.75
N ILE A 58 7.81 16.59 -2.79
CA ILE A 58 9.10 17.08 -2.29
C ILE A 58 9.52 18.35 -3.03
N GLU A 59 9.41 18.36 -4.35
CA GLU A 59 9.72 19.54 -5.16
C GLU A 59 8.86 20.74 -4.77
N SER A 60 7.54 20.54 -4.66
CA SER A 60 6.61 21.58 -4.22
C SER A 60 6.96 22.13 -2.83
N TYR A 61 7.30 21.27 -1.86
CA TYR A 61 7.69 21.72 -0.52
C TYR A 61 9.07 22.42 -0.50
N LYS A 62 9.99 22.07 -1.40
CA LYS A 62 11.27 22.80 -1.56
C LYS A 62 11.01 24.23 -2.04
N GLU A 63 10.09 24.41 -3.00
CA GLU A 63 9.68 25.74 -3.45
C GLU A 63 9.02 26.55 -2.33
N ASP A 64 8.10 25.94 -1.58
CA ASP A 64 7.47 26.56 -0.41
C ASP A 64 8.50 27.00 0.63
N LYS A 65 9.45 26.12 0.95
CA LYS A 65 10.55 26.43 1.87
C LYS A 65 11.33 27.65 1.39
N ALA A 66 11.71 27.69 0.11
CA ALA A 66 12.42 28.83 -0.47
C ALA A 66 11.59 30.13 -0.37
N ARG A 67 10.28 30.07 -0.65
CA ARG A 67 9.37 31.22 -0.46
C ARG A 67 9.34 31.69 1.00
N TYR A 68 9.24 30.77 1.97
CA TYR A 68 9.23 31.14 3.38
C TYR A 68 10.57 31.72 3.85
N ILE A 69 11.70 31.22 3.35
CA ILE A 69 13.03 31.77 3.64
C ILE A 69 13.13 33.22 3.14
N ASN A 70 12.67 33.49 1.92
CA ASN A 70 12.68 34.85 1.36
C ASN A 70 11.79 35.79 2.21
N ARG A 71 10.57 35.36 2.53
CA ARG A 71 9.65 36.16 3.37
C ARG A 71 10.15 36.35 4.80
N LEU A 72 10.89 35.38 5.34
CA LEU A 72 11.55 35.51 6.64
C LEU A 72 12.61 36.61 6.62
N SER A 73 13.43 36.68 5.56
CA SER A 73 14.41 37.74 5.38
C SER A 73 13.75 39.13 5.34
N ASP A 74 12.63 39.25 4.62
CA ASP A 74 11.88 40.51 4.56
C ASP A 74 11.27 40.89 5.93
N ALA A 75 10.68 39.93 6.64
CA ALA A 75 10.15 40.16 8.00
C ALA A 75 11.24 40.58 9.00
N GLN A 76 12.45 40.02 8.87
CA GLN A 76 13.59 40.40 9.69
C GLN A 76 14.05 41.84 9.43
N LYS A 77 14.03 42.28 8.16
CA LYS A 77 14.32 43.68 7.80
C LYS A 77 13.26 44.64 8.33
N GLU A 78 12.00 44.23 8.31
CA GLU A 78 10.87 45.01 8.86
C GLU A 78 10.83 45.00 10.40
N GLY A 79 11.56 44.09 11.06
CA GLY A 79 11.51 43.89 12.52
C GLY A 79 10.21 43.25 13.02
N ASP A 80 9.41 42.65 12.14
CA ASP A 80 8.11 42.04 12.48
C ASP A 80 8.30 40.62 13.04
N LYS A 81 8.39 40.54 14.38
CA LYS A 81 8.58 39.28 15.10
C LYS A 81 7.43 38.28 14.93
N LYS A 82 6.21 38.74 14.66
CA LYS A 82 5.06 37.84 14.45
C LYS A 82 5.16 37.15 13.10
N LYS A 83 5.52 37.89 12.05
CA LYS A 83 5.78 37.32 10.72
C LYS A 83 7.00 36.39 10.74
N GLU A 84 8.08 36.77 11.43
CA GLU A 84 9.26 35.91 11.58
C GLU A 84 8.89 34.52 12.12
N ASP A 85 8.08 34.46 13.19
CA ASP A 85 7.65 33.19 13.79
C ASP A 85 6.75 32.36 12.86
N ILE A 86 5.85 33.01 12.12
CA ILE A 86 4.99 32.34 11.12
C ILE A 86 5.84 31.70 10.03
N TYR A 87 6.81 32.43 9.47
CA TYR A 87 7.64 31.91 8.40
C TYR A 87 8.63 30.83 8.88
N ARG A 88 9.16 30.93 10.10
CA ARG A 88 9.94 29.86 10.71
C ARG A 88 9.15 28.57 10.86
N ARG A 89 7.89 28.66 11.30
CA ARG A 89 6.98 27.51 11.35
C ARG A 89 6.70 26.94 9.97
N GLY A 90 6.50 27.80 8.96
CA GLY A 90 6.34 27.37 7.56
C GLY A 90 7.53 26.59 7.03
N ILE A 91 8.76 27.04 7.32
CA ILE A 91 10.00 26.34 6.96
C ILE A 91 10.06 24.97 7.63
N ALA A 92 9.80 24.90 8.94
CA ALA A 92 9.84 23.65 9.69
C ALA A 92 8.79 22.63 9.19
N LEU A 93 7.59 23.10 8.83
CA LEU A 93 6.55 22.27 8.23
C LEU A 93 6.97 21.72 6.87
N ALA A 94 7.54 22.56 6.00
CA ALA A 94 8.06 22.13 4.71
C ALA A 94 9.17 21.09 4.87
N ASP A 95 10.10 21.28 5.81
CA ASP A 95 11.17 20.32 6.10
C ASP A 95 10.65 18.98 6.61
N ASN A 96 9.67 18.99 7.51
CA ASN A 96 9.03 17.77 8.00
C ASN A 96 8.29 17.03 6.88
N SER A 97 7.60 17.76 6.00
CA SER A 97 6.92 17.17 4.85
C SER A 97 7.91 16.55 3.87
N ILE A 98 9.01 17.24 3.55
CA ILE A 98 10.07 16.70 2.69
C ILE A 98 10.61 15.40 3.28
N LYS A 99 10.96 15.39 4.57
CA LYS A 99 11.45 14.18 5.25
C LYS A 99 10.43 13.04 5.22
N GLY A 100 9.15 13.34 5.42
CA GLY A 100 8.07 12.35 5.35
C GLY A 100 7.94 11.70 3.98
N PHE A 101 8.03 12.49 2.90
CA PHE A 101 7.99 11.97 1.54
C PHE A 101 9.31 11.31 1.10
N SER A 102 10.45 11.65 1.71
CA SER A 102 11.73 11.00 1.44
C SER A 102 11.75 9.50 1.79
N ILE A 103 10.88 9.04 2.69
CA ILE A 103 10.76 7.63 3.09
C ILE A 103 10.51 6.71 1.88
N TYR A 104 9.78 7.20 0.87
CA TYR A 104 9.49 6.43 -0.35
C TYR A 104 10.73 6.15 -1.22
N PHE A 105 11.86 6.82 -0.94
CA PHE A 105 13.13 6.67 -1.65
C PHE A 105 14.20 5.97 -0.79
N GLU A 106 14.05 5.94 0.54
CA GLU A 106 14.97 5.24 1.45
C GLU A 106 14.76 3.71 1.43
N GLN A 107 13.59 3.22 1.00
CA GLN A 107 13.28 1.78 0.91
C GLN A 107 13.98 1.04 -0.25
N ASP A 108 14.65 1.75 -1.17
CA ASP A 108 15.41 1.17 -2.29
C ASP A 108 16.91 0.97 -1.95
N GLY A 109 17.33 1.17 -0.68
CA GLY A 109 18.72 1.06 -0.22
C GLY A 109 19.08 -0.27 0.44
#